data_AF-A0A7C9NZN9-F1
#
_entry.id   AF-A0A7C9NZN9-F1
#
_cell.length_a   1.000
_cell.length_b   1.000
_cell.length_c   1.000
_cell.angle_alpha   90.00
_cell.angle_beta   90.00
_cell.angle_gamma   90.00
#
_symmetry.space_group_name_H-M   'P 1'
#
loop_
_entity.id
_entity.type
_entity.pdbx_description
1 polymer ?
#
loop_
_entity_poly.entity_id
_entity_poly.type
_entity_poly.pdbx_seq_one_letter_code
_entity_poly.pdbx_strand_id
1 'polypeptide(L)'
;RLSWTFDEFWNNGLSIPAGALSREKSSHSALSEHRLVLHEESKQLKADGVDYAKRVATGDPFDGMLSGRLPLIWAHAQLISDSPDKKKVESGAMVGRLMHRAVANATSKVQSELLMITPYLIPGDEGMQMFKDLRQRNVRVRILTSSLESSTVLLAQSGYMQYRTPLLKNGVELYEIRSLLGNARGSGQTAAISRYGNYSLHAKLFVFDRQRVFIGSMNIDQRSMHLNTEIGLVIDSPELAQQVAARFEAMVQPVNAYTLALRPGSDEDSSAWVWRTQEGGEAVEYDTEPARSDWQRTKVHLLSLLPLDDEL
;
A
#
# COMPACT_ATOMS: atom_id res chain seq x y z
N ARG A 1 -9.58 -13.73 20.38
CA ARG A 1 -8.40 -13.81 19.47
C ARG A 1 -7.77 -12.44 19.22
N LEU A 2 -8.56 -11.40 18.90
CA LEU A 2 -8.07 -10.01 18.80
C LEU A 2 -7.43 -9.49 20.10
N SER A 3 -8.16 -9.51 21.22
CA SER A 3 -7.64 -9.10 22.53
C SER A 3 -6.35 -9.83 22.92
N TRP A 4 -6.34 -11.15 22.75
CA TRP A 4 -5.16 -11.95 23.03
C TRP A 4 -3.94 -11.57 22.17
N THR A 5 -4.12 -11.25 20.88
CA THR A 5 -3.02 -10.79 20.02
C THR A 5 -2.50 -9.43 20.46
N PHE A 6 -3.38 -8.55 20.91
CA PHE A 6 -3.01 -7.26 21.49
C PHE A 6 -2.18 -7.46 22.77
N ASP A 7 -2.62 -8.33 23.67
CA ASP A 7 -1.92 -8.61 24.92
C ASP A 7 -0.57 -9.30 24.67
N GLU A 8 -0.48 -10.23 23.71
CA GLU A 8 0.79 -10.87 23.33
C GLU A 8 1.79 -9.85 22.78
N PHE A 9 1.33 -8.91 21.95
CA PHE A 9 2.19 -7.85 21.43
C PHE A 9 2.66 -6.92 22.53
N TRP A 10 1.74 -6.28 23.26
CA TRP A 10 2.09 -5.22 24.21
C TRP A 10 2.79 -5.71 25.48
N ASN A 11 2.64 -6.99 25.84
CA ASN A 11 3.37 -7.59 26.96
C ASN A 11 4.69 -8.27 26.53
N ASN A 12 5.09 -8.21 25.26
CA ASN A 12 6.36 -8.74 24.80
C ASN A 12 7.53 -7.84 25.27
N GLY A 13 8.69 -8.44 25.55
CA GLY A 13 9.88 -7.70 26.00
C GLY A 13 10.45 -6.70 24.98
N LEU A 14 10.09 -6.82 23.70
CA LEU A 14 10.43 -5.85 22.65
C LEU A 14 9.52 -4.62 22.67
N SER A 15 8.38 -4.66 23.38
CA SER A 15 7.49 -3.51 23.55
C SER A 15 7.97 -2.63 24.70
N ILE A 16 8.84 -1.68 24.36
CA ILE A 16 9.42 -0.75 25.32
C ILE A 16 8.46 0.45 25.50
N PRO A 17 8.05 0.80 26.74
CA PRO A 17 7.26 2.00 26.99
C PRO A 17 8.00 3.25 26.51
N ALA A 18 7.29 4.18 25.86
CA ALA A 18 7.90 5.41 25.33
C ALA A 18 8.66 6.21 26.42
N GLY A 19 8.19 6.16 27.67
CA GLY A 19 8.86 6.81 28.81
C GLY A 19 10.25 6.25 29.13
N ALA A 20 10.56 5.01 28.75
CA ALA A 20 11.91 4.44 28.91
C ALA A 20 12.92 4.99 27.89
N LEU A 21 12.44 5.61 26.80
CA LEU A 21 13.27 6.28 25.80
C LEU A 21 13.43 7.79 26.08
N SER A 22 12.56 8.39 26.91
CA SER A 22 12.66 9.80 27.26
C SER A 22 13.76 10.03 28.27
N ARG A 23 14.74 10.88 27.92
CA ARG A 23 15.79 11.34 28.84
C ARG A 23 15.31 12.44 29.79
N GLU A 24 14.23 13.15 29.42
CA GLU A 24 13.71 14.27 30.19
C GLU A 24 12.36 13.93 30.81
N LYS A 25 12.15 14.39 32.06
CA LYS A 25 10.82 14.36 32.69
C LYS A 25 9.99 15.48 32.06
N SER A 26 9.11 15.12 31.12
CA SER A 26 8.15 16.04 30.53
C SER A 26 7.29 16.68 31.63
N SER A 27 7.39 17.99 31.82
CA SER A 27 6.55 18.74 32.77
C SER A 27 5.18 19.04 32.15
N HIS A 28 4.18 19.30 32.99
CA HIS A 28 2.87 19.80 32.52
C HIS A 28 2.98 21.12 31.75
N SER A 29 3.96 21.97 32.07
CA SER A 29 4.22 23.21 31.33
C SER A 29 4.73 22.93 29.92
N ALA A 30 5.71 22.04 29.76
CA ALA A 30 6.26 21.65 28.46
C ALA A 30 5.18 21.00 27.56
N LEU A 31 4.31 20.16 28.13
CA LEU A 31 3.18 19.58 27.40
C LEU A 31 2.20 20.68 26.93
N SER A 32 1.95 21.68 27.77
CA SER A 32 1.04 22.78 27.45
C SER A 32 1.61 23.68 26.35
N GLU A 33 2.91 23.97 26.40
CA GLU A 33 3.63 24.69 25.34
C GLU A 33 3.59 23.92 24.02
N HIS A 34 3.87 22.61 24.03
CA HIS A 34 3.74 21.78 22.82
C HIS A 34 2.33 21.78 22.24
N ARG A 35 1.29 21.72 23.09
CA ARG A 35 -0.10 21.81 22.61
C ARG A 35 -0.40 23.16 21.96
N LEU A 36 0.15 24.26 22.48
CA LEU A 36 -0.02 25.59 21.88
C LEU A 36 0.67 25.67 20.52
N VAL A 37 1.90 25.15 20.40
CA VAL A 37 2.63 25.09 19.13
C VAL A 37 1.84 24.27 18.10
N LEU A 38 1.41 23.05 18.45
CA LEU A 38 0.61 22.21 17.57
C LEU A 38 -0.72 22.86 17.19
N HIS A 39 -1.34 23.61 18.12
CA HIS A 39 -2.58 24.34 17.82
C HIS A 39 -2.36 25.46 16.81
N GLU A 40 -1.26 26.22 16.91
CA GLU A 40 -0.92 27.25 15.91
C GLU A 40 -0.55 26.65 14.56
N GLU A 41 0.24 25.57 14.52
CA GLU A 41 0.54 24.84 13.28
C GLU A 41 -0.75 24.30 12.62
N SER A 42 -1.71 23.82 13.42
CA SER A 42 -3.01 23.35 12.90
C SER A 42 -3.82 24.45 12.22
N LYS A 43 -3.65 25.73 12.63
CA LYS A 43 -4.28 26.88 11.96
C LYS A 43 -3.62 27.17 10.61
N GLN A 44 -2.30 26.96 10.50
CA GLN A 44 -1.56 27.11 9.23
C GLN A 44 -1.93 26.01 8.23
N LEU A 45 -2.20 24.78 8.68
CA LEU A 45 -2.68 23.67 7.84
C LEU A 45 -4.04 23.94 7.17
N LYS A 46 -4.80 24.93 7.63
CA LYS A 46 -6.03 25.38 6.96
C LYS A 46 -5.76 26.12 5.64
N ALA A 47 -4.51 26.51 5.36
CA ALA A 47 -4.13 27.31 4.20
C ALA A 47 -4.20 26.56 2.85
N ASP A 48 -4.35 25.22 2.84
CA ASP A 48 -4.38 24.42 1.61
C ASP A 48 -5.79 23.91 1.23
N GLY A 49 -6.83 24.60 1.72
CA GLY A 49 -8.23 24.38 1.30
C GLY A 49 -8.91 23.13 1.88
N VAL A 50 -8.27 22.41 2.82
CA VAL A 50 -8.82 21.20 3.46
C VAL A 50 -8.63 21.26 4.97
N ASP A 51 -9.71 21.54 5.71
CA ASP A 51 -9.69 21.57 7.19
C ASP A 51 -9.93 20.16 7.77
N TYR A 52 -8.87 19.34 7.84
CA TYR A 52 -8.92 18.00 8.42
C TYR A 52 -9.35 18.01 9.89
N ALA A 53 -8.94 19.03 10.66
CA ALA A 53 -9.33 19.17 12.06
C ALA A 53 -10.85 19.36 12.20
N LYS A 54 -11.46 20.18 11.34
CA LYS A 54 -12.92 20.33 11.29
C LYS A 54 -13.63 19.03 10.92
N ARG A 55 -13.12 18.26 9.94
CA ARG A 55 -13.73 16.98 9.54
C ARG A 55 -13.74 15.95 10.68
N VAL A 56 -12.62 15.82 11.39
CA VAL A 56 -12.54 14.96 12.57
C VAL A 56 -13.49 15.45 13.67
N ALA A 57 -13.56 16.76 13.90
CA ALA A 57 -14.46 17.35 14.88
C ALA A 57 -15.96 17.13 14.55
N THR A 58 -16.31 16.98 13.27
CA THR A 58 -17.68 16.65 12.83
C THR A 58 -17.95 15.14 12.76
N GLY A 59 -17.02 14.29 13.23
CA GLY A 59 -17.17 12.85 13.27
C GLY A 59 -16.87 12.12 11.96
N ASP A 60 -16.46 12.83 10.90
CA ASP A 60 -16.03 12.18 9.66
C ASP A 60 -14.70 11.42 9.86
N PRO A 61 -14.49 10.28 9.19
CA PRO A 61 -15.39 9.63 8.22
C PRO A 61 -16.39 8.64 8.87
N PHE A 62 -16.43 8.54 10.20
CA PHE A 62 -17.19 7.50 10.92
C PHE A 62 -18.63 7.88 11.23
N ASP A 63 -19.00 9.16 11.20
CA ASP A 63 -20.33 9.65 11.55
C ASP A 63 -21.43 8.94 10.74
N GLY A 64 -21.21 8.74 9.44
CA GLY A 64 -22.13 7.98 8.59
C GLY A 64 -22.32 6.52 9.04
N MET A 65 -21.26 5.86 9.51
CA MET A 65 -21.32 4.49 10.03
C MET A 65 -22.02 4.44 11.40
N LEU A 66 -21.65 5.35 12.30
CA LEU A 66 -22.18 5.41 13.67
C LEU A 66 -23.65 5.83 13.71
N SER A 67 -24.08 6.69 12.80
CA SER A 67 -25.47 7.10 12.64
C SER A 67 -26.34 6.11 11.86
N GLY A 68 -25.75 5.02 11.33
CA GLY A 68 -26.46 4.02 10.51
C GLY A 68 -26.83 4.50 9.11
N ARG A 69 -26.33 5.67 8.67
CA ARG A 69 -26.57 6.20 7.31
C ARG A 69 -25.74 5.48 6.24
N LEU A 70 -24.64 4.86 6.63
CA LEU A 70 -23.82 4.01 5.76
C LEU A 70 -24.10 2.55 6.07
N PRO A 71 -24.44 1.72 5.05
CA PRO A 71 -24.70 0.30 5.27
C PRO A 71 -23.42 -0.40 5.75
N LEU A 72 -23.58 -1.28 6.73
CA LEU A 72 -22.52 -2.15 7.24
C LEU A 72 -22.68 -3.55 6.65
N ILE A 73 -21.58 -4.16 6.22
CA ILE A 73 -21.56 -5.54 5.77
C ILE A 73 -21.04 -6.42 6.91
N TRP A 74 -21.88 -7.35 7.35
CA TRP A 74 -21.51 -8.37 8.32
C TRP A 74 -20.84 -9.53 7.59
N ALA A 75 -19.63 -9.90 8.01
CA ALA A 75 -18.83 -10.93 7.36
C ALA A 75 -18.01 -11.71 8.38
N HIS A 76 -17.68 -12.96 8.03
CA HIS A 76 -16.69 -13.73 8.77
C HIS A 76 -15.30 -13.17 8.45
N ALA A 77 -14.53 -12.87 9.50
CA ALA A 77 -13.18 -12.33 9.36
C ALA A 77 -12.19 -13.12 10.24
N GLN A 78 -11.09 -13.52 9.65
CA GLN A 78 -9.97 -14.16 10.33
C GLN A 78 -8.86 -13.13 10.55
N LEU A 79 -8.48 -12.93 11.82
CA LEU A 79 -7.27 -12.22 12.16
C LEU A 79 -6.03 -13.04 11.79
N ILE A 80 -5.12 -12.39 11.08
CA ILE A 80 -3.77 -12.87 10.84
C ILE A 80 -2.78 -11.82 11.35
N SER A 81 -1.74 -12.29 12.02
CA SER A 81 -0.73 -11.42 12.62
C SER A 81 0.59 -12.17 12.76
N ASP A 82 1.66 -11.40 12.81
CA ASP A 82 2.94 -11.91 13.25
C ASP A 82 2.99 -12.09 14.77
N SER A 83 3.82 -13.02 15.23
CA SER A 83 4.29 -13.01 16.61
C SER A 83 5.33 -11.88 16.77
N PRO A 84 5.41 -11.20 17.94
CA PRO A 84 6.31 -10.06 18.13
C PRO A 84 7.80 -10.40 17.90
N ASP A 85 8.25 -11.59 18.30
CA ASP A 85 9.59 -12.11 18.02
C ASP A 85 9.70 -12.73 16.61
N LYS A 86 9.22 -12.04 15.56
CA LYS A 86 9.16 -12.53 14.17
C LYS A 86 10.45 -13.25 13.72
N LYS A 87 11.62 -12.66 13.98
CA LYS A 87 12.92 -13.24 13.58
C LYS A 87 13.22 -14.59 14.22
N LYS A 88 12.82 -14.82 15.48
CA LYS A 88 12.98 -16.11 16.14
C LYS A 88 12.01 -17.15 15.57
N VAL A 89 10.83 -16.71 15.14
CA VAL A 89 9.85 -17.59 14.47
C VAL A 89 10.34 -18.00 13.09
N GLU A 90 10.89 -17.03 12.34
CA GLU A 90 11.45 -17.25 11.01
C GLU A 90 12.63 -18.22 11.02
N SER A 91 13.56 -18.07 11.98
CA SER A 91 14.71 -18.98 12.14
C SER A 91 14.36 -20.35 12.72
N GLY A 92 13.11 -20.57 13.14
CA GLY A 92 12.68 -21.79 13.82
C GLY A 92 13.11 -21.90 15.29
N ALA A 93 13.75 -20.87 15.84
CA ALA A 93 14.10 -20.81 17.26
C ALA A 93 12.88 -20.67 18.18
N MET A 94 11.73 -20.28 17.64
CA MET A 94 10.47 -20.14 18.35
C MET A 94 9.30 -20.61 17.50
N VAL A 95 8.32 -21.28 18.09
CA VAL A 95 7.03 -21.50 17.44
C VAL A 95 6.21 -20.22 17.53
N GLY A 96 5.71 -19.74 16.39
CA GLY A 96 4.89 -18.54 16.36
C GLY A 96 4.20 -18.36 15.02
N ARG A 97 3.65 -17.16 14.81
CA ARG A 97 2.88 -16.83 13.61
C ARG A 97 3.68 -15.91 12.70
N LEU A 98 3.55 -16.16 11.40
CA LEU A 98 4.12 -15.35 10.33
C LEU A 98 3.01 -15.01 9.35
N MET A 99 2.66 -13.73 9.27
CA MET A 99 1.54 -13.24 8.48
C MET A 99 1.78 -13.48 6.98
N HIS A 100 3.01 -13.30 6.51
CA HIS A 100 3.38 -13.56 5.11
C HIS A 100 3.04 -15.00 4.69
N ARG A 101 3.24 -16.01 5.56
CA ARG A 101 2.88 -17.40 5.27
C ARG A 101 1.37 -17.60 5.15
N ALA A 102 0.60 -16.96 6.03
CA ALA A 102 -0.86 -17.03 5.98
C ALA A 102 -1.41 -16.39 4.70
N VAL A 103 -0.87 -15.22 4.33
CA VAL A 103 -1.22 -14.53 3.08
C VAL A 103 -0.81 -15.35 1.86
N ALA A 104 0.43 -15.87 1.81
CA ALA A 104 0.91 -16.71 0.71
C ALA A 104 0.03 -17.96 0.53
N ASN A 105 -0.37 -18.61 1.62
CA ASN A 105 -1.32 -19.74 1.57
C ASN A 105 -2.69 -19.31 1.01
N ALA A 106 -3.22 -18.14 1.40
CA ALA A 106 -4.47 -17.63 0.84
C ALA A 106 -4.33 -17.34 -0.67
N THR A 107 -3.23 -16.71 -1.07
CA THR A 107 -2.91 -16.39 -2.47
C THR A 107 -2.72 -17.65 -3.33
N SER A 108 -2.06 -18.68 -2.81
CA SER A 108 -1.84 -19.94 -3.54
C SER A 108 -3.14 -20.62 -3.96
N LYS A 109 -4.23 -20.39 -3.21
CA LYS A 109 -5.57 -20.95 -3.44
C LYS A 109 -6.41 -20.17 -4.46
N VAL A 110 -5.93 -19.01 -4.93
CA VAL A 110 -6.64 -18.21 -5.94
C VAL A 110 -6.75 -19.01 -7.23
N GLN A 111 -7.94 -18.97 -7.86
CA GLN A 111 -8.24 -19.77 -9.05
C GLN A 111 -8.43 -18.93 -10.32
N SER A 112 -8.80 -17.66 -10.20
CA SER A 112 -9.27 -16.84 -11.32
C SER A 112 -8.63 -15.45 -11.35
N GLU A 113 -8.60 -14.73 -10.22
CA GLU A 113 -8.10 -13.35 -10.17
C GLU A 113 -7.51 -12.99 -8.80
N LEU A 114 -6.33 -12.38 -8.83
CA LEU A 114 -5.73 -11.67 -7.71
C LEU A 114 -5.65 -10.18 -8.07
N LEU A 115 -6.38 -9.34 -7.33
CA LEU A 115 -6.18 -7.89 -7.34
C LEU A 115 -5.36 -7.48 -6.13
N MET A 116 -4.37 -6.63 -6.32
CA MET A 116 -3.47 -6.21 -5.26
C MET A 116 -3.28 -4.70 -5.28
N ILE A 117 -3.43 -4.07 -4.12
CA ILE A 117 -3.15 -2.67 -3.89
C ILE A 117 -2.10 -2.61 -2.80
N THR A 118 -0.94 -2.05 -3.10
CA THR A 118 0.15 -1.90 -2.13
C THR A 118 1.01 -0.70 -2.50
N PRO A 119 1.37 0.20 -1.56
CA PRO A 119 2.17 1.37 -1.91
C PRO A 119 3.62 1.04 -2.24
N TYR A 120 4.14 -0.08 -1.70
CA TYR A 120 5.48 -0.58 -1.91
C TYR A 120 5.40 -2.01 -2.45
N LEU A 121 6.13 -2.26 -3.54
CA LEU A 121 6.14 -3.51 -4.29
C LEU A 121 7.59 -3.92 -4.55
N ILE A 122 8.19 -4.57 -3.58
CA ILE A 122 9.56 -5.12 -3.61
C ILE A 122 9.45 -6.61 -3.29
N PRO A 123 8.84 -7.40 -4.20
CA PRO A 123 8.39 -8.76 -3.90
C PRO A 123 9.50 -9.75 -3.55
N GLY A 124 10.76 -9.45 -3.90
CA GLY A 124 11.87 -10.40 -3.79
C GLY A 124 11.62 -11.67 -4.60
N ASP A 125 12.47 -12.67 -4.40
CA ASP A 125 12.34 -13.94 -5.13
C ASP A 125 11.06 -14.69 -4.79
N GLU A 126 10.66 -14.71 -3.50
CA GLU A 126 9.46 -15.42 -3.04
C GLU A 126 8.18 -14.82 -3.65
N GLY A 127 8.04 -13.49 -3.62
CA GLY A 127 6.88 -12.82 -4.21
C GLY A 127 6.86 -12.93 -5.74
N MET A 128 8.02 -12.86 -6.39
CA MET A 128 8.13 -13.04 -7.84
C MET A 128 7.76 -14.46 -8.27
N GLN A 129 8.19 -15.47 -7.52
CA GLN A 129 7.80 -16.87 -7.77
C GLN A 129 6.30 -17.07 -7.55
N MET A 130 5.71 -16.48 -6.50
CA MET A 130 4.27 -16.51 -6.26
C MET A 130 3.48 -15.94 -7.45
N PHE A 131 3.88 -14.79 -8.00
CA PHE A 131 3.22 -14.22 -9.18
C PHE A 131 3.37 -15.10 -10.41
N LYS A 132 4.56 -15.66 -10.63
CA LYS A 132 4.82 -16.60 -11.73
C LYS A 132 3.93 -17.84 -11.64
N ASP A 133 3.80 -18.45 -10.47
CA ASP A 133 2.98 -19.64 -10.25
C ASP A 133 1.48 -19.38 -10.49
N LEU A 134 0.99 -18.20 -10.09
CA LEU A 134 -0.39 -17.78 -10.40
C LEU A 134 -0.59 -17.66 -11.92
N ARG A 135 0.32 -16.98 -12.61
CA ARG A 135 0.22 -16.75 -14.06
C ARG A 135 0.36 -18.04 -14.85
N GLN A 136 1.20 -18.99 -14.42
CA GLN A 136 1.28 -20.33 -15.01
C GLN A 136 -0.02 -21.13 -14.87
N ARG A 137 -0.81 -20.87 -13.82
CA ARG A 137 -2.16 -21.43 -13.64
C ARG A 137 -3.26 -20.63 -14.33
N ASN A 138 -2.90 -19.67 -15.20
CA ASN A 138 -3.81 -18.75 -15.89
C ASN A 138 -4.63 -17.84 -14.96
N VAL A 139 -4.22 -17.68 -13.70
CA VAL A 139 -4.86 -16.73 -12.77
C VAL A 139 -4.50 -15.31 -13.21
N ARG A 140 -5.49 -14.43 -13.39
CA ARG A 140 -5.27 -13.01 -13.69
C ARG A 140 -4.65 -12.30 -12.48
N VAL A 141 -3.50 -11.65 -12.64
CA VAL A 141 -2.83 -10.91 -11.55
C VAL A 141 -2.73 -9.45 -11.94
N ARG A 142 -3.35 -8.57 -11.14
CA ARG A 142 -3.38 -7.12 -11.36
C ARG A 142 -2.91 -6.41 -10.11
N ILE A 143 -1.92 -5.53 -10.26
CA ILE A 143 -1.30 -4.83 -9.15
C ILE A 143 -1.37 -3.32 -9.38
N LEU A 144 -1.92 -2.60 -8.41
CA LEU A 144 -1.89 -1.14 -8.33
C LEU A 144 -0.89 -0.73 -7.24
N THR A 145 0.11 0.03 -7.63
CA THR A 145 1.14 0.56 -6.72
C THR A 145 1.38 2.06 -6.92
N SER A 146 2.30 2.64 -6.15
CA SER A 146 2.68 4.04 -6.28
C SER A 146 3.50 4.26 -7.55
N SER A 147 3.22 5.34 -8.28
CA SER A 147 4.20 5.88 -9.24
C SER A 147 5.29 6.64 -8.50
N LEU A 148 6.39 6.96 -9.19
CA LEU A 148 7.41 7.87 -8.65
C LEU A 148 6.83 9.25 -8.34
N GLU A 149 5.90 9.75 -9.15
CA GLU A 149 5.24 11.02 -8.86
C GLU A 149 4.33 10.98 -7.63
N SER A 150 3.69 9.84 -7.31
CA SER A 150 2.82 9.71 -6.13
C SER A 150 3.55 9.20 -4.89
N SER A 151 4.78 8.70 -5.04
CA SER A 151 5.55 8.10 -3.95
C SER A 151 6.04 9.13 -2.94
N THR A 152 5.89 8.81 -1.66
CA THR A 152 6.42 9.59 -0.53
C THR A 152 7.74 9.04 0.00
N VAL A 153 8.12 7.81 -0.39
CA VAL A 153 9.31 7.11 0.07
C VAL A 153 10.13 6.67 -1.14
N LEU A 154 11.07 7.52 -1.55
CA LEU A 154 11.92 7.29 -2.73
C LEU A 154 12.77 6.02 -2.61
N LEU A 155 13.14 5.64 -1.38
CA LEU A 155 13.94 4.45 -1.16
C LEU A 155 13.17 3.17 -1.54
N ALA A 156 11.92 3.05 -1.11
CA ALA A 156 11.05 1.95 -1.53
C ALA A 156 10.79 1.97 -3.04
N GLN A 157 10.60 3.17 -3.62
CA GLN A 157 10.47 3.32 -5.07
C GLN A 157 11.71 2.79 -5.80
N SER A 158 12.92 3.09 -5.32
CA SER A 158 14.16 2.64 -5.94
C SER A 158 14.31 1.12 -5.97
N GLY A 159 13.91 0.43 -4.89
CA GLY A 159 13.90 -1.04 -4.84
C GLY A 159 12.84 -1.66 -5.77
N TYR A 160 11.71 -0.98 -5.99
CA TYR A 160 10.65 -1.45 -6.87
C TYR A 160 11.02 -1.39 -8.36
N MET A 161 11.78 -0.38 -8.81
CA MET A 161 12.00 -0.07 -10.24
C MET A 161 12.45 -1.28 -11.08
N GLN A 162 13.33 -2.12 -10.53
CA GLN A 162 13.86 -3.30 -11.19
C GLN A 162 12.83 -4.43 -11.39
N TYR A 163 11.73 -4.44 -10.63
CA TYR A 163 10.71 -5.49 -10.71
C TYR A 163 9.69 -5.26 -11.84
N ARG A 164 9.63 -4.07 -12.45
CA ARG A 164 8.66 -3.76 -13.52
C ARG A 164 8.76 -4.73 -14.69
N THR A 165 9.95 -4.87 -15.28
CA THR A 165 10.18 -5.74 -16.44
C THR A 165 9.86 -7.21 -16.15
N PRO A 166 10.38 -7.85 -15.09
CA PRO A 166 10.06 -9.24 -14.83
C PRO A 166 8.58 -9.47 -14.44
N LEU A 167 7.92 -8.51 -13.77
CA LEU A 167 6.47 -8.59 -13.52
C LEU A 167 5.68 -8.59 -14.84
N LEU A 168 5.98 -7.64 -15.73
CA LEU A 168 5.33 -7.54 -17.05
C LEU A 168 5.59 -8.79 -17.91
N LYS A 169 6.84 -9.30 -17.94
CA LYS A 169 7.19 -10.52 -18.68
C LYS A 169 6.49 -11.77 -18.14
N ASN A 170 6.22 -11.83 -16.83
CA ASN A 170 5.38 -12.88 -16.24
C ASN A 170 3.87 -12.70 -16.53
N GLY A 171 3.48 -11.62 -17.21
CA GLY A 171 2.09 -11.32 -17.56
C GLY A 171 1.27 -10.74 -16.41
N VAL A 172 1.92 -10.12 -15.43
CA VAL A 172 1.25 -9.31 -14.41
C VAL A 172 0.80 -7.99 -15.03
N GLU A 173 -0.45 -7.61 -14.82
CA GLU A 173 -0.98 -6.31 -15.21
C GLU A 173 -0.61 -5.28 -14.14
N LEU A 174 0.26 -4.34 -14.47
CA LEU A 174 0.87 -3.41 -13.53
C LEU A 174 0.38 -1.99 -13.76
N TYR A 175 -0.11 -1.37 -12.69
CA TYR A 175 -0.65 -0.01 -12.67
C TYR A 175 0.08 0.82 -11.61
N GLU A 176 0.47 2.03 -11.99
CA GLU A 176 1.11 2.99 -11.09
C GLU A 176 0.23 4.22 -10.94
N ILE A 177 -0.26 4.47 -9.73
CA ILE A 177 -1.24 5.53 -9.49
C ILE A 177 -0.61 6.92 -9.65
N ARG A 178 -1.37 7.86 -10.19
CA ARG A 178 -0.92 9.24 -10.34
C ARG A 178 -1.06 10.05 -9.06
N SER A 179 -0.23 11.06 -8.94
CA SER A 179 -0.31 12.07 -7.87
C SER A 179 -1.51 13.00 -8.05
N LEU A 180 -1.88 13.26 -9.31
CA LEU A 180 -3.06 14.04 -9.71
C LEU A 180 -4.07 13.10 -10.39
N LEU A 181 -5.19 12.84 -9.71
CA LEU A 181 -6.25 11.98 -10.25
C LEU A 181 -7.14 12.77 -11.23
N GLY A 182 -7.35 12.24 -12.44
CA GLY A 182 -8.32 12.77 -13.39
C GLY A 182 -9.78 12.53 -12.97
N ASN A 183 -10.05 11.53 -12.13
CA ASN A 183 -11.35 11.28 -11.53
C ASN A 183 -11.23 10.71 -10.10
N ALA A 184 -11.60 11.51 -9.10
CA ALA A 184 -11.53 11.11 -7.70
C ALA A 184 -12.63 10.12 -7.25
N ARG A 185 -13.63 9.80 -8.08
CA ARG A 185 -14.68 8.84 -7.69
C ARG A 185 -14.07 7.45 -7.45
N GLY A 186 -14.33 6.90 -6.26
CA GLY A 186 -13.83 5.58 -5.86
C GLY A 186 -12.44 5.59 -5.21
N SER A 187 -11.69 6.71 -5.26
CA SER A 187 -10.32 6.79 -4.75
C SER A 187 -10.19 6.89 -3.23
N GLY A 188 -11.31 7.15 -2.55
CA GLY A 188 -11.33 7.51 -1.13
C GLY A 188 -10.97 8.97 -0.85
N GLN A 189 -10.69 9.78 -1.88
CA GLN A 189 -10.50 11.22 -1.79
C GLN A 189 -11.63 12.00 -2.48
N THR A 190 -11.73 13.29 -2.15
CA THR A 190 -12.64 14.21 -2.85
C THR A 190 -11.92 14.85 -4.03
N ALA A 191 -12.66 15.24 -5.07
CA ALA A 191 -12.10 15.97 -6.21
C ALA A 191 -11.39 17.26 -5.78
N ALA A 192 -11.89 17.93 -4.73
CA ALA A 192 -11.29 19.13 -4.17
C ALA A 192 -9.93 18.88 -3.50
N ILE A 193 -9.67 17.67 -2.98
CA ILE A 193 -8.37 17.28 -2.41
C ILE A 193 -7.44 16.81 -3.52
N SER A 194 -7.91 15.94 -4.41
CA SER A 194 -7.07 15.32 -5.42
C SER A 194 -6.48 16.32 -6.44
N ARG A 195 -7.12 17.48 -6.66
CA ARG A 195 -6.62 18.55 -7.55
C ARG A 195 -5.27 19.15 -7.13
N TYR A 196 -4.83 18.93 -5.89
CA TYR A 196 -3.55 19.43 -5.40
C TYR A 196 -2.36 18.53 -5.79
N GLY A 197 -2.57 17.44 -6.51
CA GLY A 197 -1.48 16.56 -6.95
C GLY A 197 -0.78 15.84 -5.79
N ASN A 198 -1.51 15.59 -4.70
CA ASN A 198 -0.99 15.01 -3.46
C ASN A 198 -1.59 13.62 -3.17
N TYR A 199 -2.19 12.97 -4.17
CA TYR A 199 -2.70 11.62 -3.97
C TYR A 199 -1.53 10.68 -3.65
N SER A 200 -1.63 10.01 -2.51
CA SER A 200 -0.68 8.99 -2.09
C SER A 200 -1.46 7.74 -1.74
N LEU A 201 -1.13 6.65 -2.42
CA LEU A 201 -1.66 5.34 -2.09
C LEU A 201 -0.99 4.86 -0.81
N HIS A 202 -1.79 4.34 0.13
CA HIS A 202 -1.24 3.68 1.32
C HIS A 202 -2.07 2.48 1.76
N ALA A 203 -3.08 2.10 0.98
CA ALA A 203 -3.87 0.91 1.20
C ALA A 203 -3.03 -0.35 0.94
N LYS A 204 -3.14 -1.35 1.82
CA LYS A 204 -2.63 -2.71 1.59
C LYS A 204 -3.81 -3.67 1.56
N LEU A 205 -4.26 -3.97 0.35
CA LEU A 205 -5.51 -4.69 0.10
C LEU A 205 -5.29 -5.74 -0.97
N PHE A 206 -5.68 -6.99 -0.71
CA PHE A 206 -5.69 -8.04 -1.74
C PHE A 206 -7.11 -8.58 -1.90
N VAL A 207 -7.56 -8.77 -3.13
CA VAL A 207 -8.84 -9.41 -3.43
C VAL A 207 -8.57 -10.76 -4.09
N PHE A 208 -9.12 -11.81 -3.50
CA PHE A 208 -8.97 -13.19 -3.95
C PHE A 208 -10.27 -13.65 -4.62
N ASP A 209 -10.24 -13.88 -5.94
CA ASP A 209 -11.37 -14.37 -6.76
C ASP A 209 -12.68 -13.55 -6.62
N ARG A 210 -12.57 -12.29 -6.18
CA ARG A 210 -13.72 -11.45 -5.79
C ARG A 210 -14.64 -12.11 -4.77
N GLN A 211 -14.12 -13.04 -3.97
CA GLN A 211 -14.85 -13.74 -2.89
C GLN A 211 -14.35 -13.33 -1.51
N ARG A 212 -13.06 -13.00 -1.40
CA ARG A 212 -12.42 -12.68 -0.12
C ARG A 212 -11.54 -11.45 -0.28
N VAL A 213 -11.37 -10.69 0.79
CA VAL A 213 -10.45 -9.56 0.82
C VAL A 213 -9.49 -9.69 2.00
N PHE A 214 -8.21 -9.47 1.75
CA PHE A 214 -7.24 -9.18 2.79
C PHE A 214 -7.12 -7.66 2.97
N ILE A 215 -7.14 -7.20 4.22
CA ILE A 215 -6.88 -5.81 4.61
C ILE A 215 -5.93 -5.82 5.79
N GLY A 216 -4.80 -5.12 5.70
CA GLY A 216 -3.84 -5.11 6.81
C GLY A 216 -2.74 -4.06 6.67
N SER A 217 -1.68 -4.25 7.45
CA SER A 217 -0.52 -3.36 7.47
C SER A 217 0.61 -3.80 6.53
N MET A 218 0.67 -5.08 6.16
CA MET A 218 1.76 -5.66 5.36
C MET A 218 1.75 -5.16 3.91
N ASN A 219 2.84 -4.54 3.48
CA ASN A 219 3.12 -4.32 2.07
C ASN A 219 3.73 -5.58 1.42
N ILE A 220 3.94 -5.58 0.11
CA ILE A 220 4.71 -6.63 -0.57
C ILE A 220 6.16 -6.15 -0.68
N ASP A 221 6.87 -6.13 0.45
CA ASP A 221 8.29 -5.75 0.55
C ASP A 221 9.03 -6.64 1.57
N GLN A 222 10.37 -6.69 1.50
CA GLN A 222 11.17 -7.61 2.32
C GLN A 222 11.05 -7.24 3.81
N ARG A 223 10.93 -5.94 4.12
CA ARG A 223 10.73 -5.47 5.48
C ARG A 223 9.45 -6.00 6.10
N SER A 224 8.32 -5.91 5.40
CA SER A 224 7.02 -6.37 5.92
C SER A 224 7.03 -7.89 6.09
N MET A 225 7.66 -8.62 5.16
CA MET A 225 7.76 -10.07 5.22
C MET A 225 8.62 -10.55 6.39
N HIS A 226 9.80 -9.95 6.59
CA HIS A 226 10.86 -10.51 7.43
C HIS A 226 11.18 -9.69 8.70
N LEU A 227 10.84 -8.40 8.77
CA LEU A 227 11.28 -7.51 9.85
C LEU A 227 10.13 -6.92 10.67
N ASN A 228 9.21 -6.20 10.03
CA ASN A 228 8.11 -5.51 10.71
C ASN A 228 7.15 -6.51 11.35
N THR A 229 6.48 -6.16 12.45
CA THR A 229 5.38 -6.97 12.98
C THR A 229 4.07 -6.50 12.35
N GLU A 230 3.43 -7.36 11.55
CA GLU A 230 2.26 -7.02 10.76
C GLU A 230 0.97 -7.63 11.33
N ILE A 231 -0.16 -7.00 11.00
CA ILE A 231 -1.50 -7.42 11.37
C ILE A 231 -2.47 -7.18 10.22
N GLY A 232 -3.45 -8.06 10.06
CA GLY A 232 -4.50 -7.89 9.08
C GLY A 232 -5.66 -8.87 9.25
N LEU A 233 -6.67 -8.67 8.42
CA LEU A 233 -7.87 -9.48 8.38
C LEU A 233 -7.99 -10.11 7.00
N VAL A 234 -8.28 -11.40 6.94
CA VAL A 234 -8.85 -12.05 5.77
C VAL A 234 -10.36 -12.13 6.00
N ILE A 235 -11.13 -11.49 5.14
CA ILE A 235 -12.56 -11.33 5.28
C ILE A 235 -13.25 -12.13 4.18
N ASP A 236 -14.10 -13.08 4.59
CA ASP A 236 -14.90 -13.92 3.71
C ASP A 236 -16.21 -13.18 3.39
N SER A 237 -16.19 -12.38 2.32
CA SER A 237 -17.34 -11.59 1.89
C SER A 237 -17.24 -11.25 0.40
N PRO A 238 -18.03 -11.92 -0.46
CA PRO A 238 -18.09 -11.59 -1.88
C PRO A 238 -18.58 -10.15 -2.12
N GLU A 239 -19.47 -9.66 -1.26
CA GLU A 239 -19.99 -8.29 -1.34
C GLU A 239 -18.89 -7.25 -1.11
N LEU A 240 -18.11 -7.37 -0.02
CA LEU A 240 -16.97 -6.49 0.23
C LEU A 240 -15.89 -6.64 -0.85
N ALA A 241 -15.59 -7.88 -1.26
CA ALA A 241 -14.60 -8.14 -2.29
C ALA A 241 -14.97 -7.47 -3.63
N GLN A 242 -16.24 -7.48 -4.02
CA GLN A 242 -16.73 -6.78 -5.21
C GLN A 242 -16.67 -5.26 -5.06
N GLN A 243 -16.99 -4.71 -3.88
CA GLN A 243 -16.85 -3.26 -3.64
C GLN A 243 -15.40 -2.79 -3.72
N VAL A 244 -14.46 -3.57 -3.16
CA VAL A 244 -13.02 -3.28 -3.25
C VAL A 244 -12.52 -3.44 -4.68
N ALA A 245 -12.97 -4.47 -5.40
CA ALA A 245 -12.63 -4.65 -6.81
C ALA A 245 -13.17 -3.51 -7.68
N ALA A 246 -14.40 -3.01 -7.43
CA ALA A 246 -14.94 -1.86 -8.15
C ALA A 246 -14.12 -0.58 -7.89
N ARG A 247 -13.62 -0.38 -6.68
CA ARG A 247 -12.68 0.71 -6.37
C ARG A 247 -11.35 0.53 -7.09
N PHE A 248 -10.83 -0.70 -7.14
CA PHE A 248 -9.65 -1.02 -7.94
C PHE A 248 -9.87 -0.63 -9.41
N GLU A 249 -10.98 -1.04 -10.03
CA GLU A 249 -11.27 -0.69 -11.43
C GLU A 249 -11.35 0.81 -11.67
N ALA A 250 -11.92 1.57 -10.74
CA ALA A 250 -12.00 3.03 -10.83
C ALA A 250 -10.60 3.69 -10.74
N MET A 251 -9.71 3.11 -9.93
CA MET A 251 -8.36 3.63 -9.70
C MET A 251 -7.39 3.32 -10.84
N VAL A 252 -7.53 2.17 -11.48
CA VAL A 252 -6.68 1.78 -12.61
C VAL A 252 -7.14 2.36 -13.95
N GLN A 253 -8.21 3.17 -13.96
CA GLN A 253 -8.59 3.89 -15.18
C GLN A 253 -7.43 4.77 -15.68
N PRO A 254 -7.23 4.90 -17.00
CA PRO A 254 -6.12 5.68 -17.57
C PRO A 254 -6.06 7.13 -17.09
N VAL A 255 -7.21 7.74 -16.74
CA VAL A 255 -7.25 9.10 -16.18
C VAL A 255 -6.62 9.20 -14.78
N ASN A 256 -6.45 8.09 -14.08
CA ASN A 256 -5.99 8.03 -12.69
C ASN A 256 -4.64 7.33 -12.52
N ALA A 257 -4.31 6.36 -13.38
CA ALA A 257 -3.10 5.56 -13.25
C ALA A 257 -2.37 5.44 -14.59
N TYR A 258 -1.05 5.27 -14.51
CA TYR A 258 -0.26 4.75 -15.61
C TYR A 258 -0.44 3.24 -15.70
N THR A 259 -0.82 2.75 -16.88
CA THR A 259 -0.78 1.32 -17.22
C THR A 259 0.57 1.02 -17.85
N LEU A 260 1.32 0.10 -17.25
CA LEU A 260 2.60 -0.33 -17.81
C LEU A 260 2.35 -1.43 -18.84
N ALA A 261 2.92 -1.28 -20.04
CA ALA A 261 2.69 -2.22 -21.13
C ALA A 261 3.98 -2.48 -21.91
N LEU A 262 4.23 -3.75 -22.24
CA LEU A 262 5.28 -4.13 -23.19
C LEU A 262 4.94 -3.61 -24.59
N ARG A 263 5.95 -3.14 -25.32
CA ARG A 263 5.87 -2.80 -26.74
C ARG A 263 5.89 -4.09 -27.56
N PRO A 264 5.07 -4.22 -28.62
CA PRO A 264 5.12 -5.38 -29.50
C PRO A 264 6.53 -5.56 -30.13
N GLY A 265 7.03 -6.80 -30.18
CA GLY A 265 8.25 -7.15 -30.93
C GLY A 265 9.57 -6.92 -30.20
N SER A 266 9.59 -6.95 -28.86
CA SER A 266 10.74 -6.57 -28.04
C SER A 266 11.19 -7.72 -27.12
N ASP A 267 11.68 -8.79 -27.72
CA ASP A 267 11.98 -10.03 -26.99
C ASP A 267 13.27 -9.99 -26.13
N GLU A 268 14.17 -9.02 -26.31
CA GLU A 268 15.50 -9.13 -25.67
C GLU A 268 16.02 -7.92 -24.87
N ASP A 269 15.47 -6.71 -24.97
CA ASP A 269 16.09 -5.54 -24.33
C ASP A 269 15.23 -4.91 -23.22
N SER A 270 15.87 -4.44 -22.15
CA SER A 270 15.26 -3.83 -20.96
C SER A 270 14.46 -2.53 -21.22
N SER A 271 14.37 -2.09 -22.48
CA SER A 271 13.77 -0.82 -22.96
C SER A 271 12.41 -1.03 -23.65
N ALA A 272 11.78 -2.17 -23.37
CA ALA A 272 10.69 -2.78 -24.13
C ALA A 272 9.28 -2.43 -23.65
N TRP A 273 9.09 -1.41 -22.81
CA TRP A 273 7.78 -1.09 -22.22
C TRP A 273 7.59 0.41 -22.01
N VAL A 274 6.34 0.80 -21.73
CA VAL A 274 5.90 2.20 -21.66
C VAL A 274 4.87 2.41 -20.57
N TRP A 275 4.74 3.65 -20.10
CA TRP A 275 3.64 4.10 -19.26
C TRP A 275 2.54 4.71 -20.14
N ARG A 276 1.34 4.15 -20.11
CA ARG A 276 0.17 4.68 -20.82
C ARG A 276 -0.82 5.30 -19.85
N THR A 277 -1.35 6.47 -20.18
CA THR A 277 -2.32 7.21 -19.35
C THR A 277 -3.26 8.02 -20.24
N GLN A 278 -4.19 8.74 -19.62
CA GLN A 278 -5.03 9.72 -20.29
C GLN A 278 -4.90 11.10 -19.62
N GLU A 279 -4.61 12.13 -20.43
CA GLU A 279 -4.48 13.51 -19.99
C GLU A 279 -5.33 14.43 -20.87
N GLY A 280 -6.16 15.28 -20.27
CA GLY A 280 -7.02 16.17 -21.03
C GLY A 280 -8.03 15.47 -21.97
N GLY A 281 -8.28 14.17 -21.77
CA GLY A 281 -9.11 13.36 -22.66
C GLY A 281 -8.33 12.57 -23.72
N GLU A 282 -7.05 12.86 -23.90
CA GLU A 282 -6.20 12.24 -24.91
C GLU A 282 -5.32 11.12 -24.33
N ALA A 283 -5.08 10.07 -25.12
CA ALA A 283 -4.16 9.01 -24.74
C ALA A 283 -2.71 9.50 -24.82
N VAL A 284 -1.94 9.30 -23.75
CA VAL A 284 -0.54 9.71 -23.65
C VAL A 284 0.31 8.49 -23.31
N GLU A 285 1.48 8.40 -23.96
CA GLU A 285 2.48 7.36 -23.71
C GLU A 285 3.81 8.01 -23.31
N TYR A 286 4.43 7.53 -22.24
CA TYR A 286 5.76 7.94 -21.80
C TYR A 286 6.75 6.79 -21.97
N ASP A 287 7.93 7.12 -22.48
CA ASP A 287 9.12 6.25 -22.54
C ASP A 287 10.07 6.46 -21.35
N THR A 288 9.84 7.52 -20.59
CA THR A 288 10.63 7.91 -19.42
C THR A 288 9.71 7.97 -18.21
N GLU A 289 10.18 7.50 -17.06
CA GLU A 289 9.37 7.43 -15.84
C GLU A 289 8.74 8.80 -15.49
N PRO A 290 7.41 8.87 -15.37
CA PRO A 290 6.73 10.08 -14.91
C PRO A 290 7.14 10.43 -13.48
N ALA A 291 7.50 11.69 -13.24
CA ALA A 291 8.01 12.19 -11.97
C ALA A 291 7.63 13.65 -11.76
N ARG A 292 7.67 14.13 -10.52
CA ARG A 292 7.43 15.54 -10.18
C ARG A 292 8.53 16.47 -10.71
N SER A 293 9.74 15.94 -10.91
CA SER A 293 10.89 16.69 -11.43
C SER A 293 12.01 15.75 -11.88
N ASP A 294 12.90 16.24 -12.75
CA ASP A 294 14.11 15.52 -13.17
C ASP A 294 15.00 15.15 -11.99
N TRP A 295 15.11 16.05 -11.00
CA TRP A 295 15.89 15.80 -9.80
C TRP A 295 15.36 14.62 -8.97
N GLN A 296 14.04 14.43 -8.95
CA GLN A 296 13.43 13.25 -8.30
C GLN A 296 13.86 11.97 -9.01
N ARG A 297 13.89 11.97 -10.35
CA ARG A 297 14.36 10.83 -11.16
C ARG A 297 15.83 10.53 -10.90
N THR A 298 16.69 11.54 -10.96
CA THR A 298 18.12 11.37 -10.69
C THR A 298 18.35 10.79 -9.29
N LYS A 299 17.65 11.29 -8.27
CA LYS A 299 17.74 10.76 -6.90
C LYS A 299 17.35 9.30 -6.81
N VAL A 300 16.20 8.90 -7.38
CA VAL A 300 15.75 7.51 -7.29
C VAL A 300 16.70 6.56 -8.04
N HIS A 301 17.24 6.99 -9.19
CA HIS A 301 18.25 6.23 -9.94
C HIS A 301 19.56 6.08 -9.17
N LEU A 302 20.02 7.11 -8.43
CA LEU A 302 21.21 6.98 -7.59
C LEU A 302 20.96 6.01 -6.42
N LEU A 303 19.77 6.05 -5.82
CA LEU A 303 19.39 5.14 -4.75
C LEU A 303 19.27 3.69 -5.23
N SER A 304 18.80 3.46 -6.46
CA SER A 304 18.69 2.10 -7.02
C SER A 304 20.03 1.41 -7.27
N LEU A 305 21.16 2.13 -7.17
CA LEU A 305 22.49 1.55 -7.24
C LEU A 305 22.96 0.96 -5.89
N LEU A 306 22.25 1.26 -4.80
CA LEU A 306 22.57 0.75 -3.48
C LEU A 306 21.92 -0.63 -3.29
N PRO A 307 22.65 -1.63 -2.77
CA PRO A 307 22.12 -2.98 -2.53
C PRO A 307 21.27 -2.97 -1.24
N LEU A 308 20.03 -2.47 -1.33
CA LEU A 308 19.15 -2.28 -0.18
C LEU A 308 17.88 -3.13 -0.23
N ASP A 309 17.73 -4.01 -1.21
CA ASP A 309 16.49 -4.77 -1.41
C ASP A 309 16.09 -5.59 -0.17
N ASP A 310 17.05 -6.25 0.48
CA ASP A 310 16.80 -7.03 1.70
C ASP A 310 16.34 -6.18 2.89
N GLU A 311 16.65 -4.88 2.86
CA GLU A 311 16.33 -3.90 3.90
C GLU A 311 15.09 -3.07 3.59
N LEU A 312 14.45 -3.27 2.42
CA LEU A 312 13.32 -2.51 1.88
C LEU A 312 12.04 -3.34 1.74
#